data_AF-A0A956SQB8-F1
#
_entry.id   AF-A0A956SQB8-F1
#
_cell.length_a   1.000
_cell.length_b   1.000
_cell.length_c   1.000
_cell.angle_alpha   90.00
_cell.angle_beta   90.00
_cell.angle_gamma   90.00
#
_symmetry.space_group_name_H-M   'P 1'
#
loop_
_entity.id
_entity.type
_entity.pdbx_description
1 polymer ?
#
loop_
_entity_poly.entity_id
_entity_poly.type
_entity_poly.pdbx_seq_one_letter_code
_entity_poly.pdbx_strand_id
1 'polypeptide(L)' 'MQLSVDSSRCVACLACVRVCPTDAIALPPEARVVEIVRENCIHCGDCVPACPHEA' A
#
# COMPACT_ATOMS: atom_id res chain seq x y z
N MET A 1 6.14 -13.79 -5.08
CA MET A 1 4.78 -13.19 -5.20
C MET A 1 4.97 -11.69 -5.11
N GLN A 2 4.58 -10.93 -6.13
CA GLN A 2 4.82 -9.49 -6.21
C GLN A 2 3.56 -8.77 -5.73
N LEU A 3 3.65 -7.99 -4.66
CA LEU A 3 2.61 -7.06 -4.25
C LEU A 3 2.84 -5.73 -4.99
N SER A 4 1.81 -5.22 -5.66
CA SER A 4 1.84 -3.97 -6.45
C SER A 4 0.54 -3.22 -6.25
N VAL A 5 0.59 -1.90 -6.42
CA VAL A 5 -0.55 -1.00 -6.28
C VAL A 5 -1.00 -0.55 -7.68
N ASP A 6 -2.28 -0.69 -7.97
CA ASP A 6 -2.93 -0.17 -9.16
C ASP A 6 -3.14 1.35 -9.01
N SER A 7 -2.35 2.11 -9.75
CA SER A 7 -2.38 3.57 -9.73
C SER A 7 -3.68 4.18 -10.27
N SER A 8 -4.48 3.43 -11.02
CA SER A 8 -5.76 3.88 -11.55
C SER A 8 -6.90 3.77 -10.53
N ARG A 9 -6.77 2.85 -9.57
CA ARG A 9 -7.76 2.59 -8.50
C ARG A 9 -7.37 3.22 -7.17
N CYS A 10 -6.07 3.44 -6.94
CA CYS A 10 -5.58 4.02 -5.70
C CYS A 10 -6.01 5.50 -5.58
N VAL A 11 -6.79 5.80 -4.54
CA VAL A 11 -7.25 7.17 -4.22
C VAL A 11 -6.51 7.77 -3.02
N ALA A 12 -5.36 7.19 -2.64
CA ALA A 12 -4.54 7.63 -1.51
C ALA A 12 -5.31 7.72 -0.17
N CYS A 13 -6.26 6.80 0.09
CA CYS A 13 -7.06 6.79 1.33
C CYS A 13 -6.29 6.34 2.60
N LEU A 14 -5.04 5.91 2.45
CA LEU A 14 -4.13 5.48 3.53
C LEU A 14 -4.59 4.26 4.35
N ALA A 15 -5.60 3.51 3.90
CA ALA A 15 -6.05 2.30 4.59
C ALA A 15 -4.94 1.25 4.72
N CYS A 16 -4.24 0.96 3.62
CA CYS A 16 -3.10 0.03 3.58
C CYS A 16 -1.92 0.48 4.45
N VAL A 17 -1.68 1.80 4.56
CA VAL A 17 -0.63 2.37 5.43
C VAL A 17 -0.94 2.06 6.89
N ARG A 18 -2.19 2.25 7.33
CA ARG A 18 -2.60 2.04 8.73
C ARG A 18 -2.52 0.58 9.20
N VAL A 19 -2.69 -0.39 8.29
CA VAL A 19 -2.67 -1.81 8.65
C VAL A 19 -1.29 -2.44 8.51
N CYS A 20 -0.34 -1.75 7.86
CA CYS A 20 0.96 -2.32 7.58
C CYS A 20 1.77 -2.46 8.89
N PRO A 21 2.11 -3.68 9.33
CA PRO A 21 2.80 -3.87 10.61
C PRO A 21 4.28 -3.44 10.58
N THR A 22 4.84 -3.19 9.41
CA THR A 22 6.25 -2.85 9.20
C THR A 22 6.46 -1.47 8.57
N ASP A 23 5.40 -0.66 8.46
CA ASP A 23 5.43 0.65 7.81
C ASP A 23 6.05 0.61 6.39
N ALA A 24 5.88 -0.52 5.69
CA ALA A 24 6.43 -0.71 4.34
C ALA A 24 5.66 0.05 3.26
N ILE A 25 4.55 0.72 3.61
CA ILE A 25 3.68 1.43 2.67
C ILE A 25 3.61 2.90 3.07
N ALA A 26 3.92 3.80 2.15
CA ALA A 26 3.91 5.24 2.40
C ALA A 26 3.30 6.01 1.22
N LEU A 27 2.78 7.21 1.49
CA LEU A 27 2.36 8.15 0.44
C LEU A 27 3.41 9.26 0.33
N PRO A 28 4.23 9.29 -0.74
CA PRO A 28 5.14 10.41 -0.97
C PRO A 28 4.37 11.73 -1.12
N PRO A 29 4.93 12.88 -0.67
CA PRO A 29 4.22 14.17 -0.68
C PRO A 29 3.71 14.63 -2.05
N GLU A 30 4.41 14.25 -3.12
CA GLU A 30 4.08 14.63 -4.50
C GLU A 30 3.32 13.53 -5.26
N ALA A 31 3.13 12.37 -4.63
CA ALA A 31 2.48 11.22 -5.24
C ALA A 31 0.96 11.21 -4.98
N ARG A 32 0.23 10.61 -5.92
CA ARG A 32 -1.21 10.33 -5.77
C ARG A 32 -1.51 8.86 -5.43
N VAL A 33 -0.45 8.07 -5.34
CA VAL A 33 -0.50 6.63 -5.12
C VAL A 33 0.50 6.29 -4.03
N VAL A 34 0.17 5.31 -3.21
CA VAL A 34 1.10 4.82 -2.20
C VAL A 34 2.20 3.99 -2.86
N GLU A 35 3.38 4.00 -2.25
CA GLU A 35 4.53 3.21 -2.67
C GLU A 35 4.83 2.14 -1.62
N ILE A 36 5.31 0.97 -2.09
CA ILE A 36 5.69 -0.15 -1.23
C ILE A 36 7.22 -0.23 -1.20
N VAL A 37 7.80 0.01 -0.03
CA VAL A 37 9.23 -0.20 0.26
C VAL A 37 9.47 -1.70 0.40
N ARG A 38 9.97 -2.32 -0.67
CA ARG A 38 10.15 -3.78 -0.74
C ARG A 38 11.07 -4.33 0.34
N GLU A 39 12.05 -3.55 0.76
CA GLU A 39 13.01 -3.92 1.82
C GLU A 39 12.32 -4.13 3.18
N ASN A 40 11.22 -3.41 3.42
CA ASN A 40 10.44 -3.51 4.67
C ASN A 40 9.22 -4.44 4.55
N CYS A 41 8.89 -4.89 3.32
CA CYS A 41 7.71 -5.69 3.08
C CYS A 41 7.96 -7.16 3.45
N ILE A 42 7.28 -7.64 4.50
CA ILE A 42 7.38 -9.04 4.96
C ILE A 42 6.36 -9.98 4.29
N HIS A 43 5.64 -9.50 3.27
CA HIS A 43 4.63 -10.27 2.53
C HIS A 43 3.49 -10.87 3.40
N CYS A 44 3.07 -10.17 4.46
CA CYS A 44 1.95 -10.61 5.31
C CYS A 44 0.58 -10.58 4.59
N GLY A 45 0.39 -9.62 3.68
CA GLY A 45 -0.83 -9.50 2.86
C GLY A 45 -1.97 -8.69 3.48
N ASP A 46 -1.83 -8.15 4.69
CA ASP A 46 -2.90 -7.41 5.40
C ASP A 46 -3.43 -6.19 4.63
N CYS A 47 -2.59 -5.59 3.79
CA CYS A 47 -2.96 -4.45 2.95
C CYS A 47 -4.00 -4.79 1.88
N VAL A 48 -4.09 -6.05 1.43
CA VAL A 48 -5.01 -6.49 0.36
C VAL A 48 -6.47 -6.40 0.81
N PRO A 49 -6.90 -7.10 1.89
CA PRO A 49 -8.28 -6.98 2.37
C PRO A 49 -8.57 -5.60 2.98
N ALA A 50 -7.56 -4.84 3.39
CA ALA A 50 -7.73 -3.50 3.92
C ALA A 50 -8.00 -2.44 2.84
N CYS A 51 -7.72 -2.71 1.56
CA CYS A 51 -7.90 -1.77 0.47
C CYS A 51 -9.37 -1.79 -0.01
N PRO A 52 -10.20 -0.79 0.31
CA PRO A 52 -11.63 -0.78 -0.08
C PRO A 52 -11.82 -0.57 -1.59
N HIS A 53 -10.78 -0.14 -2.30
CA HIS A 53 -10.80 0.07 -3.75
C HIS A 53 -10.16 -1.08 -4.52
N GLU A 54 -9.63 -2.10 -3.83
CA GLU A 54 -8.88 -3.23 -4.41
C GLU A 54 -7.82 -2.75 -5.43
N ALA A 55 -7.14 -1.68 -5.06
CA ALA A 55 -5.98 -1.12 -5.74
C ALA A 55 -4.71 -1.88 -5.35
#